data_AF-A0A8S9K8C5-F1
#
_entry.id   AF-A0A8S9K8C5-F1
#
_cell.length_a   1.000
_cell.length_b   1.000
_cell.length_c   1.000
_cell.angle_alpha   90.00
_cell.angle_beta   90.00
_cell.angle_gamma   90.00
#
_symmetry.space_group_name_H-M   'P 1'
#
loop_
_entity.id
_entity.type
_entity.pdbx_description
1 polymer ?
#
loop_
_entity_poly.entity_id
_entity_poly.type
_entity_poly.pdbx_seq_one_letter_code
_entity_poly.pdbx_strand_id
1 'polypeptide(L)'
;MHIPQIPVQGVPGQQLPQGLQQPLLVYRAYDERFYRLTSQMRNMDMEHFGGTVIATVAHDWMLNLQRKLEIIECPPEASLRLAMQYLRGDALVWWEGVRLGHRGPDRLTFADFIREFDRKYFPKEAMDKKKSDFEHVSQGDMTIREYEVKFNRLRRFAGGGITEET
;
A
#
# COMPACT_ATOMS: atom_id res chain seq x y z
N MET A 1 6.99 59.46 1.51
CA MET A 1 8.34 59.43 0.93
C MET A 1 8.94 58.06 1.25
N HIS A 2 8.56 57.05 0.48
CA HIS A 2 9.43 56.37 -0.50
C HIS A 2 10.67 55.73 0.15
N ILE A 3 10.52 54.46 0.53
CA ILE A 3 11.63 53.60 0.95
C ILE A 3 12.53 53.39 -0.28
N PRO A 4 13.81 53.76 -0.24
CA PRO A 4 14.70 53.59 -1.39
C PRO A 4 15.00 52.10 -1.61
N GLN A 5 14.75 51.64 -2.85
CA GLN A 5 15.14 50.34 -3.37
C GLN A 5 16.68 50.26 -3.45
N ILE A 6 17.28 49.25 -2.81
CA ILE A 6 18.70 48.92 -3.00
C ILE A 6 18.81 48.02 -4.25
N PRO A 7 19.74 48.28 -5.18
CA PRO A 7 19.82 47.57 -6.46
C PRO A 7 20.22 46.10 -6.25
N VAL A 8 19.52 45.17 -6.91
CA VAL A 8 19.96 43.78 -7.03
C VAL A 8 21.14 43.74 -7.98
N GLN A 9 22.35 43.89 -7.44
CA GLN A 9 23.59 43.63 -8.17
C GLN A 9 23.85 42.12 -8.15
N GLY A 10 23.90 41.52 -9.33
CA GLY A 10 24.19 40.10 -9.51
C GLY A 10 25.59 39.77 -9.02
N VAL A 11 25.68 38.85 -8.05
CA VAL A 11 26.97 38.32 -7.60
C VAL A 11 27.36 37.15 -8.51
N PRO A 12 28.53 37.19 -9.18
CA PRO A 12 28.97 36.14 -10.09
C PRO A 12 29.56 34.94 -9.33
N GLY A 13 29.23 33.74 -9.80
CA GLY A 13 30.06 32.55 -9.66
C GLY A 13 30.54 32.18 -8.24
N GLN A 14 29.63 31.87 -7.33
CA GLN A 14 29.99 31.03 -6.18
C GLN A 14 29.76 29.57 -6.53
N GLN A 15 30.85 28.86 -6.84
CA GLN A 15 30.87 27.40 -6.80
C GLN A 15 30.62 26.96 -5.35
N LEU A 16 29.53 26.23 -5.13
CA LEU A 16 29.21 25.60 -3.86
C LEU A 16 30.34 24.64 -3.43
N PRO A 17 30.69 24.56 -2.13
CA PRO A 17 31.73 23.65 -1.64
C PRO A 17 31.38 22.20 -1.97
N GLN A 18 32.30 21.47 -2.60
CA GLN A 18 32.12 20.06 -3.01
C GLN A 18 32.12 19.03 -1.85
N GLY A 19 31.80 19.47 -0.62
CA GLY A 19 31.82 18.63 0.59
C GLY A 19 30.45 18.38 1.23
N LEU A 20 29.39 19.04 0.75
CA LEU A 20 28.02 18.66 1.10
C LEU A 20 27.44 17.96 -0.11
N GLN A 21 27.69 16.66 -0.21
CA GLN A 21 26.83 15.81 -1.02
C GLN A 21 25.44 15.94 -0.38
N GLN A 22 24.64 16.83 -0.97
CA GLN A 22 23.20 16.88 -0.73
C GLN A 22 22.70 15.44 -0.79
N PRO A 23 21.76 15.01 0.06
CA PRO A 23 21.22 13.66 -0.05
C PRO A 23 20.46 13.55 -1.38
N LEU A 24 21.18 13.20 -2.44
CA LEU A 24 20.75 13.12 -3.83
C LEU A 24 19.79 11.93 -4.10
N LEU A 25 19.10 11.41 -3.07
CA LEU A 25 18.18 10.28 -3.16
C LEU A 25 16.79 10.50 -2.55
N VAL A 26 16.51 11.65 -1.92
CA VAL A 26 15.29 11.76 -1.08
C VAL A 26 13.98 11.78 -1.89
N TYR A 27 14.02 12.12 -3.18
CA TYR A 27 12.94 11.84 -4.12
C TYR A 27 13.60 11.62 -5.47
N ARG A 28 13.64 10.39 -6.02
CA ARG A 28 13.63 10.30 -7.49
C ARG A 28 12.47 11.20 -7.91
N ALA A 29 12.75 12.27 -8.65
CA ALA A 29 11.73 13.21 -9.12
C ALA A 29 10.50 12.40 -9.51
N TYR A 30 9.35 12.73 -8.93
CA TYR A 30 8.08 12.18 -9.41
C TYR A 30 8.09 12.41 -10.91
N ASP A 31 8.33 11.35 -11.69
CA ASP A 31 8.28 11.48 -13.12
C ASP A 31 6.83 11.84 -13.47
N GLU A 32 6.62 12.59 -14.54
CA GLU A 32 5.27 12.97 -15.00
C GLU A 32 4.33 11.75 -15.11
N ARG A 33 4.91 10.58 -15.39
CA ARG A 33 4.20 9.30 -15.42
C ARG A 33 3.63 8.91 -14.04
N PHE A 34 4.39 9.05 -12.97
CA PHE A 34 3.99 8.71 -11.60
C PHE A 34 3.01 9.75 -11.04
N TYR A 35 3.16 11.03 -11.38
CA TYR A 35 2.13 12.05 -11.09
C TYR A 35 0.80 11.72 -11.77
N ARG A 36 0.83 11.27 -13.03
CA ARG A 36 -0.37 10.82 -13.73
C ARG A 36 -1.02 9.62 -13.03
N LEU A 37 -0.23 8.59 -12.69
CA LEU A 37 -0.74 7.40 -12.00
C LEU A 37 -1.36 7.75 -10.63
N THR A 38 -0.70 8.58 -9.83
CA THR A 38 -1.25 9.03 -8.54
C THR A 38 -2.53 9.85 -8.70
N SER A 39 -2.63 10.66 -9.77
CA SER A 39 -3.85 11.41 -10.09
C SER A 39 -5.00 10.48 -10.51
N GLN A 40 -4.73 9.45 -11.32
CA GLN A 40 -5.74 8.45 -11.69
C GLN A 40 -6.25 7.69 -10.47
N MET A 41 -5.35 7.26 -9.57
CA MET A 41 -5.72 6.59 -8.32
C MET A 41 -6.62 7.47 -7.44
N ARG A 42 -6.33 8.78 -7.37
CA ARG A 42 -7.17 9.76 -6.67
C ARG A 42 -8.54 9.90 -7.32
N ASN A 43 -8.60 9.97 -8.64
CA ASN A 43 -9.87 10.11 -9.38
C ASN A 43 -10.77 8.87 -9.27
N MET A 44 -10.21 7.71 -8.94
CA MET A 44 -10.96 6.49 -8.63
C MET A 44 -11.30 6.36 -7.14
N ASP A 45 -11.13 7.42 -6.34
CA ASP A 45 -11.38 7.41 -4.89
C ASP A 45 -10.62 6.28 -4.18
N MET A 46 -9.33 6.10 -4.47
CA MET A 46 -8.50 5.17 -3.70
C MET A 46 -8.38 5.64 -2.25
N GLU A 47 -8.73 4.74 -1.33
CA GLU A 47 -8.71 4.99 0.10
C GLU A 47 -7.34 4.73 0.72
N HIS A 48 -7.00 5.48 1.77
CA HIS A 48 -5.80 5.22 2.53
C HIS A 48 -6.05 4.13 3.57
N PHE A 49 -5.02 3.34 3.86
CA PHE A 49 -5.07 2.27 4.84
C PHE A 49 -4.20 2.61 6.04
N GLY A 50 -4.87 2.81 7.18
CA GLY A 50 -4.23 3.07 8.46
C GLY A 50 -3.70 1.82 9.16
N GLY A 51 -4.08 0.62 8.67
CA GLY A 51 -3.95 -0.63 9.40
C GLY A 51 -5.26 -1.02 10.09
N THR A 52 -5.42 -2.32 10.36
CA THR A 52 -6.60 -2.88 11.03
C THR A 52 -6.27 -4.24 11.61
N VAL A 53 -7.02 -4.65 12.64
CA VAL A 53 -7.02 -6.03 13.16
C VAL A 53 -8.09 -6.91 12.49
N ILE A 54 -8.97 -6.31 11.67
CA ILE A 54 -10.07 -7.00 11.01
C ILE A 54 -9.62 -7.46 9.62
N ALA A 55 -9.40 -8.77 9.46
CA ALA A 55 -8.94 -9.39 8.22
C ALA A 55 -9.78 -8.98 6.99
N THR A 56 -11.11 -8.92 7.09
CA THR A 56 -11.97 -8.52 5.95
C THR A 56 -11.75 -7.08 5.50
N VAL A 57 -11.45 -6.16 6.42
CA VAL A 57 -11.17 -4.76 6.08
C VAL A 57 -9.83 -4.64 5.36
N ALA A 58 -8.81 -5.36 5.83
CA ALA A 58 -7.51 -5.44 5.15
C ALA A 58 -7.65 -6.06 3.75
N HIS A 59 -8.48 -7.11 3.62
CA HIS A 59 -8.70 -7.83 2.36
C HIS A 59 -9.39 -6.92 1.35
N ASP A 60 -10.50 -6.31 1.74
CA ASP A 60 -11.29 -5.47 0.85
C ASP A 60 -10.47 -4.25 0.40
N TRP A 61 -9.61 -3.68 1.27
CA TRP A 61 -8.69 -2.62 0.88
C TRP A 61 -7.63 -3.10 -0.13
N MET A 62 -6.97 -4.23 0.12
CA MET A 62 -5.94 -4.77 -0.78
C MET A 62 -6.53 -5.12 -2.15
N LEU A 63 -7.70 -5.75 -2.19
CA LEU A 63 -8.41 -6.07 -3.43
C LEU A 63 -8.77 -4.80 -4.20
N ASN A 64 -9.23 -3.75 -3.51
CA ASN A 64 -9.53 -2.45 -4.12
C ASN A 64 -8.27 -1.80 -4.72
N LEU A 65 -7.15 -1.85 -4.00
CA LEU A 65 -5.85 -1.38 -4.49
C LEU A 65 -5.45 -2.12 -5.77
N GLN A 66 -5.43 -3.45 -5.74
CA GLN A 66 -5.01 -4.28 -6.88
C GLN A 66 -5.88 -4.04 -8.12
N ARG A 67 -7.22 -4.00 -7.94
CA ARG A 67 -8.15 -3.70 -9.05
C ARG A 67 -7.90 -2.33 -9.66
N LYS A 68 -7.66 -1.32 -8.84
CA LYS A 68 -7.40 0.04 -9.33
C LYS A 68 -6.07 0.15 -10.05
N LEU A 69 -5.03 -0.54 -9.55
CA LEU A 69 -3.73 -0.64 -10.23
C LEU A 69 -3.87 -1.32 -11.59
N GLU A 70 -4.70 -2.36 -11.70
CA GLU A 70 -5.01 -3.03 -12.97
C GLU A 70 -5.75 -2.10 -13.95
N ILE A 71 -6.78 -1.38 -13.49
CA ILE A 71 -7.55 -0.44 -14.32
C ILE A 71 -6.68 0.64 -14.95
N ILE A 72 -5.69 1.15 -14.21
CA ILE A 72 -4.78 2.20 -14.73
C ILE A 72 -3.55 1.62 -15.45
N GLU A 73 -3.53 0.29 -15.65
CA GLU A 73 -2.43 -0.45 -16.27
C GLU A 73 -1.08 -0.10 -15.62
N CYS A 74 -1.07 -0.05 -14.28
CA CYS A 74 0.10 0.36 -13.52
C CYS A 74 1.23 -0.66 -13.70
N PRO A 75 2.42 -0.23 -14.14
CA PRO A 75 3.56 -1.13 -14.28
C PRO A 75 4.03 -1.63 -12.89
N PRO A 76 4.53 -2.87 -12.78
CA PRO A 76 4.93 -3.46 -11.50
C PRO A 76 5.92 -2.61 -10.70
N GLU A 77 6.82 -1.88 -11.37
CA GLU A 77 7.82 -1.02 -10.76
C GLU A 77 7.21 0.21 -10.06
N ALA A 78 6.05 0.69 -10.54
CA ALA A 78 5.33 1.81 -9.96
C ALA A 78 4.28 1.37 -8.93
N SER A 79 3.77 0.13 -9.03
CA SER A 79 2.73 -0.41 -8.15
C SER A 79 3.14 -0.37 -6.67
N LEU A 80 4.39 -0.73 -6.35
CA LEU A 80 4.88 -0.65 -4.98
C LEU A 80 4.87 0.78 -4.43
N ARG A 81 5.36 1.73 -5.24
CA ARG A 81 5.41 3.15 -4.84
C ARG A 81 4.00 3.72 -4.62
N LEU A 82 3.04 3.32 -5.46
CA LEU A 82 1.63 3.70 -5.26
C LEU A 82 1.06 3.07 -4.00
N ALA A 83 1.28 1.78 -3.76
CA ALA A 83 0.82 1.10 -2.55
C ALA A 83 1.30 1.80 -1.28
N MET A 84 2.59 2.15 -1.24
CA MET A 84 3.21 2.90 -0.13
C MET A 84 2.55 4.27 0.09
N GLN A 85 2.22 5.00 -0.98
CA GLN A 85 1.56 6.31 -0.91
C GLN A 85 0.18 6.24 -0.23
N TYR A 86 -0.50 5.10 -0.32
CA TYR A 86 -1.81 4.87 0.30
C TYR A 86 -1.74 4.27 1.70
N LEU A 87 -0.55 3.97 2.23
CA LEU A 87 -0.38 3.59 3.63
C LEU A 87 -0.34 4.83 4.53
N ARG A 88 -0.96 4.75 5.70
CA ARG A 88 -0.89 5.76 6.76
C ARG A 88 -0.83 5.08 8.14
N GLY A 89 -0.56 5.86 9.18
CA GLY A 89 -0.59 5.38 10.56
C GLY A 89 0.24 4.11 10.78
N ASP A 90 -0.33 3.13 11.49
CA ASP A 90 0.34 1.90 11.88
C ASP A 90 0.76 1.04 10.68
N ALA A 91 -0.02 1.04 9.60
CA ALA A 91 0.34 0.30 8.39
C ALA A 91 1.60 0.88 7.73
N LEU A 92 1.75 2.20 7.71
CA LEU A 92 2.97 2.84 7.19
C LEU A 92 4.19 2.51 8.06
N VAL A 93 4.05 2.62 9.39
CA VAL A 93 5.13 2.30 10.34
C VAL A 93 5.57 0.84 10.18
N TRP A 94 4.62 -0.09 10.07
CA TRP A 94 4.91 -1.50 9.82
C TRP A 94 5.68 -1.70 8.52
N TRP A 95 5.23 -1.11 7.41
CA TRP A 95 5.87 -1.30 6.11
C TRP A 95 7.30 -0.75 6.09
N GLU A 96 7.54 0.40 6.71
CA GLU A 96 8.91 0.92 6.88
C GLU A 96 9.79 -0.04 7.69
N GLY A 97 9.24 -0.68 8.73
CA GLY A 97 9.94 -1.72 9.48
C GLY A 97 10.33 -2.92 8.61
N VAL A 98 9.43 -3.41 7.75
CA VAL A 98 9.72 -4.47 6.76
C VAL A 98 10.81 -4.03 5.80
N ARG A 99 10.72 -2.80 5.28
CA ARG A 99 11.67 -2.23 4.32
C ARG A 99 13.09 -2.14 4.90
N LEU A 100 13.21 -1.69 6.15
CA LEU A 100 14.49 -1.57 6.85
C LEU A 100 15.09 -2.94 7.23
N GLY A 101 14.23 -3.94 7.51
CA GLY A 101 14.67 -5.31 7.79
C GLY A 101 15.11 -6.09 6.55
N HIS A 102 14.71 -5.66 5.35
CA HIS A 102 15.05 -6.34 4.11
C HIS A 102 16.47 -5.99 3.62
N ARG A 103 17.27 -6.99 3.25
CA ARG A 103 18.60 -6.76 2.66
C ARG A 103 18.44 -6.16 1.25
N GLY A 104 18.65 -4.85 1.14
CA GLY A 104 18.44 -4.10 -0.10
C GLY A 104 17.00 -3.60 -0.22
N PRO A 105 16.64 -2.50 0.46
CA PRO A 105 15.30 -1.90 0.39
C PRO A 105 14.90 -1.50 -1.03
N ASP A 106 15.89 -1.22 -1.89
CA ASP A 106 15.68 -0.87 -3.30
C ASP A 106 15.30 -2.06 -4.19
N ARG A 107 15.32 -3.29 -3.66
CA ARG A 107 15.00 -4.52 -4.41
C ARG A 107 13.60 -5.06 -4.12
N LEU A 108 12.87 -4.45 -3.18
CA LEU A 108 11.52 -4.89 -2.86
C LEU A 108 10.59 -4.68 -4.05
N THR A 109 9.81 -5.71 -4.34
CA THR A 109 8.81 -5.70 -5.41
C THR A 109 7.40 -5.52 -4.85
N PHE A 110 6.43 -5.25 -5.72
CA PHE A 110 5.02 -5.25 -5.32
C PHE A 110 4.55 -6.64 -4.85
N ALA A 111 5.13 -7.72 -5.38
CA ALA A 111 4.86 -9.08 -4.93
C ALA A 111 5.34 -9.32 -3.48
N ASP A 112 6.52 -8.78 -3.11
CA ASP A 112 7.00 -8.81 -1.74
C ASP A 112 6.07 -8.06 -0.78
N PHE A 113 5.54 -6.91 -1.22
CA PHE A 113 4.55 -6.17 -0.47
C PHE A 113 3.29 -6.99 -0.21
N ILE A 114 2.73 -7.65 -1.22
CA ILE A 114 1.55 -8.52 -1.06
C ILE A 114 1.85 -9.63 -0.06
N ARG A 115 2.98 -10.34 -0.21
CA ARG A 115 3.38 -11.42 0.69
C ARG A 115 3.50 -10.96 2.14
N GLU A 116 4.12 -9.82 2.37
CA GLU A 116 4.29 -9.26 3.71
C GLU A 116 2.97 -8.74 4.29
N PHE A 117 2.13 -8.13 3.45
CA PHE A 117 0.78 -7.71 3.84
C PHE A 117 -0.05 -8.91 4.26
N ASP A 118 0.01 -9.99 3.50
CA ASP A 118 -0.72 -11.22 3.80
C ASP A 118 -0.21 -11.84 5.09
N ARG A 119 1.10 -11.90 5.30
CA ARG A 119 1.68 -12.38 6.56
C ARG A 119 1.22 -11.58 7.77
N LYS A 120 1.04 -10.26 7.63
CA LYS A 120 0.61 -9.39 8.73
C LYS A 120 -0.88 -9.49 9.03
N TYR A 121 -1.72 -9.46 7.99
CA TYR A 121 -3.18 -9.30 8.15
C TYR A 121 -3.95 -10.61 7.95
N PHE A 122 -3.33 -11.63 7.35
CA PHE A 122 -3.84 -12.98 7.13
C PHE A 122 -2.84 -14.04 7.62
N PRO A 123 -2.45 -14.04 8.91
CA PRO A 123 -1.58 -15.10 9.42
C PRO A 123 -2.25 -16.46 9.21
N LYS A 124 -1.45 -17.48 8.87
CA LYS A 124 -1.94 -18.81 8.45
C LYS A 124 -2.91 -19.40 9.48
N GLU A 125 -2.66 -19.20 10.76
CA GLU A 125 -3.50 -19.67 11.86
C GLU A 125 -4.87 -18.98 11.88
N ALA A 126 -4.94 -17.69 11.50
CA ALA A 126 -6.21 -16.97 11.37
C ALA A 126 -6.96 -17.40 10.09
N MET A 127 -6.25 -17.70 9.00
CA MET A 127 -6.83 -18.23 7.78
C MET A 127 -7.38 -19.65 7.97
N ASP A 128 -6.64 -20.53 8.63
CA ASP A 128 -7.07 -21.88 8.98
C ASP A 128 -8.28 -21.84 9.92
N LYS A 129 -8.27 -20.93 10.91
CA LYS A 129 -9.44 -20.69 11.78
C LYS A 129 -10.63 -20.13 10.99
N LYS A 130 -10.42 -19.24 10.01
CA LYS A 130 -11.51 -18.69 9.18
C LYS A 130 -12.08 -19.72 8.21
N LYS A 131 -11.24 -20.61 7.68
CA LYS A 131 -11.65 -21.76 6.87
C LYS A 131 -12.45 -22.75 7.73
N SER A 132 -11.99 -23.04 8.94
CA SER A 132 -12.76 -23.85 9.91
C SER A 132 -14.07 -23.17 10.31
N ASP A 133 -14.08 -21.86 10.58
CA ASP A 133 -15.29 -21.07 10.86
C ASP A 133 -16.28 -21.12 9.68
N PHE A 134 -15.79 -21.20 8.43
CA PHE A 134 -16.60 -21.35 7.21
C PHE A 134 -17.18 -22.76 7.08
N GLU A 135 -16.35 -23.79 7.29
CA GLU A 135 -16.78 -25.20 7.27
C GLU A 135 -17.83 -25.49 8.34
N HIS A 136 -17.78 -24.77 9.47
CA HIS A 136 -18.74 -24.89 10.57
C HIS A 136 -19.77 -23.74 10.62
N VAL A 137 -19.88 -22.92 9.56
CA VAL A 137 -20.88 -21.85 9.54
C VAL A 137 -22.27 -22.48 9.33
N SER A 138 -23.03 -22.59 10.42
CA SER A 138 -24.45 -22.91 10.39
C SER A 138 -25.26 -21.65 10.70
N GLN A 139 -26.48 -21.59 10.17
CA GLN A 139 -27.38 -20.44 10.38
C GLN A 139 -27.71 -20.25 11.87
N GLY A 140 -27.91 -21.33 12.63
CA GLY A 140 -28.28 -21.26 14.05
C GLY A 140 -29.51 -20.36 14.27
N ASP A 141 -29.47 -19.51 15.30
CA ASP A 141 -30.50 -18.52 15.62
C ASP A 141 -30.36 -17.20 14.80
N MET A 142 -29.44 -17.13 13.84
CA MET A 142 -29.23 -15.92 13.04
C MET A 142 -30.38 -15.71 12.06
N THR A 143 -30.73 -14.45 11.82
CA THR A 143 -31.61 -14.12 10.70
C THR A 143 -30.93 -14.46 9.38
N ILE A 144 -31.72 -14.76 8.34
CA ILE A 144 -31.22 -15.11 7.01
C ILE A 144 -30.24 -14.05 6.48
N ARG A 145 -30.53 -12.76 6.76
CA ARG A 145 -29.68 -11.63 6.35
C ARG A 145 -28.35 -11.58 7.09
N GLU A 146 -28.33 -11.90 8.38
CA GLU A 146 -27.08 -11.97 9.17
C GLU A 146 -26.23 -13.16 8.75
N TYR A 147 -26.87 -14.30 8.47
CA TYR A 147 -26.23 -15.48 7.92
C TYR A 147 -25.61 -15.18 6.55
N GLU A 148 -26.34 -14.53 5.64
CA GLU A 148 -25.83 -14.18 4.31
C GLU A 148 -24.62 -13.22 4.37
N VAL A 149 -24.64 -12.24 5.28
CA VAL A 149 -23.50 -11.36 5.52
C VAL A 149 -22.30 -12.14 6.07
N LYS A 150 -22.53 -13.05 7.04
CA LYS A 150 -21.48 -13.90 7.63
C LYS A 150 -20.90 -14.87 6.59
N PHE A 151 -21.76 -15.50 5.80
CA PHE A 151 -21.40 -16.42 4.72
C PHE A 151 -20.59 -15.72 3.64
N ASN A 152 -21.02 -14.56 3.13
CA ASN A 152 -20.26 -13.81 2.13
C ASN A 152 -18.93 -13.28 2.68
N ARG A 153 -18.85 -12.92 3.95
CA ARG A 153 -17.58 -12.56 4.61
C ARG A 153 -16.61 -13.73 4.65
N LEU A 154 -17.09 -14.93 4.97
CA LEU A 154 -16.26 -16.13 5.09
C LEU A 154 -15.90 -16.74 3.72
N ARG A 155 -16.78 -16.62 2.72
CA ARG A 155 -16.54 -17.05 1.33
C ARG A 155 -15.29 -16.43 0.71
N ARG A 156 -14.91 -15.22 1.13
CA ARG A 156 -13.66 -14.55 0.72
C ARG A 156 -12.40 -15.36 1.06
N PHE A 157 -12.47 -16.19 2.10
CA PHE A 157 -11.36 -17.02 2.58
C PHE A 157 -11.47 -18.48 2.10
N ALA A 158 -12.59 -18.87 1.49
CA ALA A 158 -12.85 -20.24 1.01
C ALA A 158 -12.34 -20.49 -0.43
N GLY A 159 -12.05 -19.44 -1.20
CA GLY A 159 -11.65 -19.53 -2.62
C GLY A 159 -10.15 -19.44 -2.91
N GLY A 160 -9.29 -19.31 -1.89
CA GLY A 160 -7.84 -19.19 -2.04
C GLY A 160 -7.09 -20.53 -2.03
N GLY A 161 -7.67 -21.58 -2.60
CA GLY A 161 -6.94 -22.81 -2.89
C GLY A 161 -6.14 -22.65 -4.17
N ILE A 162 -4.95 -22.07 -4.11
CA ILE A 162 -3.94 -22.25 -5.16
C ILE A 162 -2.76 -22.99 -4.52
N THR A 163 -2.45 -24.12 -5.15
CA THR A 163 -1.22 -24.93 -5.07
C THR A 163 -0.90 -25.57 -3.72
N GLU A 164 -1.50 -26.74 -3.50
CA GLU A 164 -0.67 -27.88 -3.06
C GLU A 164 0.33 -28.14 -4.21
N GLU A 165 1.56 -27.64 -4.08
CA GLU A 165 2.69 -28.24 -4.80
C GLU A 165 2.92 -29.63 -4.22
N THR A 166 2.75 -30.63 -5.08
CA THR A 166 3.19 -32.02 -4.87
C THR A 166 4.63 -32.16 -5.33
#